data_AF-A0A453MAJ2-F1
#
_entry.id   AF-A0A453MAJ2-F1
#
_cell.length_a   1.000
_cell.length_b   1.000
_cell.length_c   1.000
_cell.angle_alpha   90.00
_cell.angle_beta   90.00
_cell.angle_gamma   90.00
#
_symmetry.space_group_name_H-M   'P 1'
#
loop_
_entity.id
_entity.type
_entity.pdbx_description
1 polymer ?
#
loop_
_entity_poly.entity_id
_entity_poly.type
_entity_poly.pdbx_seq_one_letter_code
_entity_poly.pdbx_strand_id
1 'polypeptide(L)'
;MVLDMKIIQTQGLIGDGTFDCSVDHEKYSSMYGPTTGDKIRLGDTDLFAEIEKDFAVYGDECIFGGGKVLRDGMGQSAGYPASASLDTVITNAVVIDYTGIYKADIGIKDGLIIAIGKAGNPDVMDGVHSNMIVGVNTEVIAAQGMIVTAGGIDCHVHFICPQLVNEAIASGITTLVGGGTGPAHGTCATTCTPAPSQMKLMLQSTDEFPINVGFTGKGNTAKPEGLSEIIMAGAMGLKLHEDWGSTPAAIDNCLSVGEAFDIQVNIHTDTLNEAGCVEHTIAAFKDRSIHTYHSEGAGGGHAPDIIKVCGVKNVLPSSTNPTRPFTSNTVDEHLDMLMVCHHLDKNIPEDVAFAESRIRAETIAAEDILHDMGAISIISSDSQAMGRIGEVIIRTWQTANKMKVQRGRLPGPGDSDPAKDNDNFRIRRYIAKYTINPAIVSGFSDFVGSVEVCTS
;
A
#
# COMPACT_ATOMS: atom_id res chain seq x y z
N MET A 1 16.30 36.99 -6.51
CA MET A 1 16.52 38.24 -5.76
C MET A 1 17.74 37.99 -4.89
N VAL A 2 18.88 38.61 -5.21
CA VAL A 2 20.16 38.35 -4.54
C VAL A 2 20.20 39.12 -3.22
N LEU A 3 20.47 38.44 -2.11
CA LEU A 3 20.69 39.03 -0.79
C LEU A 3 22.19 39.04 -0.51
N ASP A 4 22.74 40.24 -0.39
CA ASP A 4 24.16 40.55 -0.18
C ASP A 4 24.47 40.54 1.33
N MET A 5 25.40 39.70 1.79
CA MET A 5 25.93 39.76 3.16
C MET A 5 27.46 39.94 3.11
N LYS A 6 27.93 41.10 3.59
CA LYS A 6 29.36 41.43 3.71
C LYS A 6 29.94 40.95 5.03
N ILE A 7 31.03 40.18 4.98
CA ILE A 7 31.96 39.98 6.10
C ILE A 7 33.36 40.46 5.66
N ILE A 8 34.05 41.20 6.53
CA ILE A 8 35.37 41.83 6.28
C ILE A 8 36.51 40.90 6.74
N GLN A 9 37.55 40.84 5.90
CA GLN A 9 38.76 40.00 5.89
C GLN A 9 39.67 40.01 7.14
N THR A 10 40.41 38.90 7.31
CA THR A 10 41.87 38.92 7.57
C THR A 10 42.65 37.82 6.84
N GLN A 11 43.42 38.26 5.84
CA GLN A 11 44.74 37.84 5.31
C GLN A 11 45.08 36.38 4.95
N GLY A 12 45.09 36.14 3.63
CA GLY A 12 45.83 35.11 2.89
C GLY A 12 45.39 35.04 1.42
N LEU A 13 45.83 35.98 0.56
CA LEU A 13 45.53 35.99 -0.90
C LEU A 13 46.48 34.99 -1.61
N ILE A 14 46.08 34.21 -2.63
CA ILE A 14 45.70 34.64 -4.00
C ILE A 14 44.75 33.61 -4.65
N GLY A 15 43.64 34.13 -5.17
CA GLY A 15 42.79 33.53 -6.17
C GLY A 15 41.70 34.55 -6.49
N ASP A 16 41.72 35.09 -7.69
CA ASP A 16 40.72 35.96 -8.30
C ASP A 16 39.40 35.24 -8.63
N GLY A 17 39.11 34.14 -7.92
CA GLY A 17 37.98 33.24 -8.15
C GLY A 17 37.02 33.21 -6.97
N THR A 18 35.74 33.09 -7.28
CA THR A 18 34.68 32.76 -6.32
C THR A 18 35.04 31.46 -5.57
N PHE A 19 34.99 31.46 -4.23
CA PHE A 19 35.20 30.26 -3.40
C PHE A 19 34.07 29.23 -3.52
N ASP A 20 33.03 29.56 -4.30
CA ASP A 20 31.87 28.73 -4.53
C ASP A 20 32.23 27.57 -5.46
N CYS A 21 31.85 26.35 -5.06
CA CYS A 21 31.83 25.20 -5.95
C CYS A 21 30.39 24.99 -6.43
N SER A 22 30.16 25.15 -7.73
CA SER A 22 28.86 24.86 -8.35
C SER A 22 28.89 23.51 -9.06
N VAL A 23 27.83 22.73 -8.90
CA VAL A 23 27.60 21.49 -9.65
C VAL A 23 26.36 21.68 -10.52
N ASP A 24 26.46 21.26 -11.77
CA ASP A 24 25.30 21.25 -12.69
C ASP A 24 24.23 20.25 -12.22
N HIS A 25 22.95 20.54 -12.47
CA HIS A 25 21.83 19.74 -11.97
C HIS A 25 21.87 18.28 -12.44
N GLU A 26 22.21 18.04 -13.70
CA GLU A 26 22.29 16.69 -14.26
C GLU A 26 23.43 15.90 -13.59
N LYS A 27 24.56 16.59 -13.36
CA LYS A 27 25.69 16.01 -12.64
C LYS A 27 25.34 15.71 -11.19
N TYR A 28 24.62 16.60 -10.49
CA TYR A 28 24.16 16.36 -9.11
C TYR A 28 23.25 15.12 -9.05
N SER A 29 22.24 15.07 -9.93
CA SER A 29 21.27 13.98 -9.98
C SER A 29 21.94 12.62 -10.28
N SER A 30 22.95 12.59 -11.15
CA SER A 30 23.71 11.36 -11.43
C SER A 30 24.55 10.85 -10.25
N MET A 31 24.97 11.72 -9.32
CA MET A 31 25.79 11.34 -8.17
C MET A 31 24.96 11.00 -6.94
N TYR A 32 23.90 11.76 -6.68
CA TYR A 32 23.16 11.72 -5.41
C TYR A 32 21.69 11.37 -5.60
N GLY A 33 21.23 11.17 -6.83
CA GLY A 33 19.81 11.14 -7.17
C GLY A 33 19.21 12.54 -7.26
N PRO A 34 17.98 12.66 -7.77
CA PRO A 34 17.33 13.94 -7.99
C PRO A 34 17.10 14.73 -6.70
N THR A 35 16.90 16.04 -6.84
CA THR A 35 16.60 16.98 -5.75
C THR A 35 15.37 17.84 -6.06
N THR A 36 15.04 18.79 -5.19
CA THR A 36 13.82 19.61 -5.25
C THR A 36 13.57 20.18 -6.66
N GLY A 37 12.38 19.92 -7.21
CA GLY A 37 11.96 20.37 -8.53
C GLY A 37 12.33 19.41 -9.69
N ASP A 38 13.23 18.46 -9.49
CA ASP A 38 13.44 17.37 -10.45
C ASP A 38 12.21 16.48 -10.58
N LYS A 39 12.09 15.83 -11.73
CA LYS A 39 11.01 14.88 -12.02
C LYS A 39 11.54 13.53 -12.42
N ILE A 40 10.87 12.49 -11.96
CA ILE A 40 11.17 11.09 -12.25
C ILE A 40 9.97 10.46 -12.94
N ARG A 41 10.18 9.83 -14.10
CA ARG A 41 9.18 8.97 -14.72
C ARG A 41 9.08 7.66 -13.94
N LEU A 42 7.87 7.24 -13.57
CA LEU A 42 7.65 5.96 -12.88
C LEU A 42 7.62 4.82 -13.89
N GLY A 43 8.70 4.03 -13.93
CA GLY A 43 8.84 2.92 -14.89
C GLY A 43 8.71 3.39 -16.34
N ASP A 44 7.92 2.67 -17.13
CA ASP A 44 7.56 3.01 -18.50
C ASP A 44 6.21 3.74 -18.63
N THR A 45 5.65 4.21 -17.51
CA THR A 45 4.38 4.94 -17.50
C THR A 45 4.57 6.40 -17.94
N ASP A 46 3.46 7.11 -18.15
CA ASP A 46 3.45 8.56 -18.32
C ASP A 46 3.30 9.32 -17.00
N LEU A 47 3.54 8.70 -15.84
CA LEU A 47 3.48 9.37 -14.53
C LEU A 47 4.83 9.98 -14.17
N PHE A 48 4.83 11.27 -13.80
CA PHE A 48 6.01 12.02 -13.39
C PHE A 48 5.88 12.46 -11.93
N ALA A 49 6.77 11.96 -11.08
CA ALA A 49 6.93 12.34 -9.69
C ALA A 49 7.91 13.51 -9.58
N GLU A 50 7.47 14.66 -9.06
CA GLU A 50 8.33 15.81 -8.78
C GLU A 50 8.77 15.80 -7.32
N ILE A 51 10.06 16.06 -7.07
CA ILE A 51 10.59 16.14 -5.70
C ILE A 51 10.12 17.45 -5.05
N GLU A 52 9.27 17.33 -4.03
CA GLU A 52 8.63 18.46 -3.35
C GLU A 52 9.57 19.16 -2.36
N LYS A 53 10.52 18.40 -1.80
CA LYS A 53 11.50 18.86 -0.82
C LYS A 53 12.72 17.94 -0.79
N ASP A 54 13.88 18.50 -0.49
CA ASP A 54 15.10 17.78 -0.13
C ASP A 54 15.53 18.16 1.29
N PHE A 55 15.93 17.17 2.09
CA PHE A 55 16.49 17.37 3.43
C PHE A 55 18.01 17.53 3.43
N ALA A 56 18.69 17.29 2.30
CA ALA A 56 20.13 17.44 2.19
C ALA A 56 20.59 18.89 2.44
N VAL A 57 21.81 19.01 2.97
CA VAL A 57 22.60 20.23 2.91
C VAL A 57 23.62 20.03 1.79
N TYR A 58 23.54 20.83 0.73
CA TYR A 58 24.31 20.57 -0.49
C TYR A 58 25.82 20.64 -0.25
N GLY A 59 26.52 19.54 -0.57
CA GLY A 59 27.94 19.34 -0.28
C GLY A 59 28.22 18.37 0.87
N ASP A 60 27.22 18.11 1.72
CA ASP A 60 27.27 17.20 2.89
C ASP A 60 26.40 15.95 2.68
N GLU A 61 26.19 15.53 1.43
CA GLU A 61 25.45 14.30 1.11
C GLU A 61 26.16 13.07 1.68
N CYS A 62 25.40 12.17 2.31
CA CYS A 62 25.94 10.94 2.85
C CYS A 62 26.21 9.94 1.73
N ILE A 63 27.48 9.73 1.37
CA ILE A 63 27.90 8.72 0.39
C ILE A 63 28.93 7.78 1.00
N PHE A 64 28.65 6.48 0.93
CA PHE A 64 29.55 5.42 1.35
C PHE A 64 30.44 4.92 0.18
N GLY A 65 31.67 4.50 0.49
CA GLY A 65 32.61 3.90 -0.47
C GLY A 65 34.06 4.38 -0.30
N GLY A 66 34.97 3.80 -1.09
CA GLY A 66 36.40 4.13 -1.06
C GLY A 66 36.64 5.62 -1.35
N GLY A 67 37.20 6.34 -0.37
CA GLY A 67 37.47 7.78 -0.49
C GLY A 67 36.23 8.68 -0.46
N LYS A 68 35.07 8.17 -0.02
CA LYS A 68 33.80 8.92 0.06
C LYS A 68 33.61 9.59 1.43
N VAL A 69 32.37 9.95 1.75
CA VAL A 69 31.99 10.81 2.87
C VAL A 69 31.86 10.04 4.18
N LEU A 70 31.15 8.90 4.17
CA LEU A 70 30.91 8.08 5.36
C LEU A 70 32.16 7.26 5.72
N ARG A 71 33.12 7.93 6.37
CA ARG A 71 34.38 7.37 6.88
C ARG A 71 34.67 7.95 8.26
N ASP A 72 35.46 7.21 9.03
CA ASP A 72 35.83 7.54 10.41
C ASP A 72 36.33 8.99 10.56
N GLY A 73 35.72 9.73 11.49
CA GLY A 73 36.02 11.14 11.77
C GLY A 73 35.55 12.14 10.70
N MET A 74 34.88 11.65 9.65
CA MET A 74 34.30 12.47 8.57
C MET A 74 32.77 12.42 8.67
N GLY A 75 32.06 11.92 7.66
CA GLY A 75 30.61 11.71 7.75
C GLY A 75 30.18 10.56 8.66
N GLN A 76 31.10 9.67 9.05
CA GLN A 76 30.90 8.74 10.16
C GLN A 76 31.48 9.36 11.44
N SER A 77 30.63 9.56 12.43
CA SER A 77 31.01 10.10 13.73
C SER A 77 31.94 9.16 14.50
N ALA A 78 32.90 9.74 15.22
CA ALA A 78 33.84 9.03 16.07
C ALA A 78 33.54 9.33 17.55
N GLY A 79 33.44 8.29 18.38
CA GLY A 79 33.24 8.44 19.83
C GLY A 79 31.79 8.52 20.31
N TYR A 80 30.80 8.33 19.42
CA TYR A 80 29.40 8.22 19.80
C TYR A 80 29.03 6.79 20.22
N PRO A 81 28.24 6.60 21.30
CA PRO A 81 27.81 5.28 21.74
C PRO A 81 26.77 4.68 20.79
N ALA A 82 26.67 3.35 20.76
CA ALA A 82 25.68 2.63 19.96
C ALA A 82 24.23 3.07 20.24
N SER A 83 23.92 3.52 21.46
CA SER A 83 22.60 4.05 21.81
C SER A 83 22.24 5.33 21.06
N ALA A 84 23.22 6.12 20.63
CA ALA A 84 23.01 7.36 19.86
C ALA A 84 23.12 7.16 18.34
N SER A 85 23.80 6.11 17.90
CA SER A 85 23.99 5.81 16.46
C SER A 85 22.82 5.03 15.88
N LEU A 86 22.61 5.18 14.57
CA LEU A 86 21.70 4.33 13.79
C LEU A 86 22.25 2.89 13.69
N ASP A 87 21.35 1.91 13.55
CA ASP A 87 21.74 0.55 13.17
C ASP A 87 21.99 0.48 11.66
N THR A 88 21.09 1.09 10.88
CA THR A 88 21.22 1.22 9.43
C THR A 88 20.77 2.61 8.98
N VAL A 89 21.47 3.18 7.99
CA VAL A 89 21.03 4.38 7.27
C VAL A 89 20.78 4.05 5.80
N ILE A 90 19.61 4.43 5.28
CA ILE A 90 19.35 4.45 3.83
C ILE A 90 19.68 5.86 3.34
N THR A 91 20.72 6.01 2.54
CA THR A 91 21.21 7.33 2.13
C THR A 91 20.60 7.81 0.82
N ASN A 92 20.22 9.08 0.74
CA ASN A 92 19.78 9.76 -0.47
C ASN A 92 18.56 9.10 -1.16
N ALA A 93 17.58 8.66 -0.38
CA ALA A 93 16.37 8.03 -0.91
C ALA A 93 15.38 9.06 -1.44
N VAL A 94 14.88 8.84 -2.66
CA VAL A 94 13.63 9.50 -3.10
C VAL A 94 12.47 8.72 -2.49
N VAL A 95 11.81 9.30 -1.50
CA VAL A 95 10.62 8.72 -0.87
C VAL A 95 9.38 9.07 -1.69
N ILE A 96 8.61 8.06 -2.08
CA ILE A 96 7.25 8.22 -2.57
C ILE A 96 6.32 7.56 -1.55
N ASP A 97 5.50 8.39 -0.91
CA ASP A 97 4.56 7.98 0.14
C ASP A 97 3.27 8.83 0.04
N TYR A 98 2.19 8.41 0.71
CA TYR A 98 0.96 9.22 0.72
C TYR A 98 1.17 10.59 1.40
N THR A 99 2.12 10.68 2.33
CA THR A 99 2.51 11.90 3.04
C THR A 99 3.21 12.92 2.15
N GLY A 100 3.94 12.49 1.11
CA GLY A 100 4.72 13.38 0.26
C GLY A 100 5.64 12.65 -0.73
N ILE A 101 6.22 13.42 -1.64
CA ILE A 101 7.28 12.95 -2.55
C ILE A 101 8.51 13.81 -2.31
N TYR A 102 9.53 13.28 -1.63
CA TYR A 102 10.66 14.07 -1.15
C TYR A 102 11.96 13.26 -1.12
N LYS A 103 13.08 13.96 -0.93
CA LYS A 103 14.42 13.38 -0.85
C LYS A 103 14.95 13.47 0.58
N ALA A 104 15.38 12.33 1.15
CA ALA A 104 15.91 12.27 2.51
C ALA A 104 16.83 11.06 2.71
N ASP A 105 17.61 11.09 3.78
CA ASP A 105 18.13 9.89 4.42
C ASP A 105 17.07 9.29 5.35
N ILE A 106 17.08 7.97 5.54
CA ILE A 106 16.17 7.25 6.44
C ILE A 106 17.00 6.51 7.48
N GLY A 107 16.75 6.80 8.76
CA GLY A 107 17.45 6.20 9.89
C GLY A 107 16.64 5.05 10.50
N ILE A 108 17.25 3.88 10.55
CA ILE A 108 16.67 2.66 11.12
C ILE A 108 17.40 2.30 12.42
N LYS A 109 16.63 1.97 13.45
CA LYS A 109 17.13 1.44 14.71
C LYS A 109 16.12 0.46 15.32
N ASP A 110 16.60 -0.66 15.83
CA ASP A 110 15.78 -1.72 16.44
C ASP A 110 14.65 -2.21 15.50
N GLY A 111 14.91 -2.20 14.18
CA GLY A 111 13.95 -2.58 13.15
C GLY A 111 12.89 -1.53 12.79
N LEU A 112 12.95 -0.33 13.38
CA LEU A 112 11.97 0.75 13.19
C LEU A 112 12.58 1.96 12.48
N ILE A 113 11.75 2.72 11.77
CA ILE A 113 12.13 4.03 11.24
C ILE A 113 12.08 5.04 12.41
N ILE A 114 13.24 5.50 12.87
CA ILE A 114 13.32 6.42 14.02
C ILE A 114 13.50 7.89 13.64
N ALA A 115 13.91 8.16 12.40
CA ALA A 115 14.07 9.51 11.88
C ALA A 115 14.16 9.51 10.34
N ILE A 116 13.64 10.58 9.74
CA ILE A 116 13.72 10.87 8.31
C ILE A 116 14.22 12.30 8.16
N GLY A 117 15.32 12.49 7.44
CA GLY A 117 15.97 13.79 7.37
C GLY A 117 17.37 13.72 6.81
N LYS A 118 18.31 14.48 7.40
CA LYS A 118 19.73 14.46 7.03
C LYS A 118 20.52 13.69 8.08
N ALA A 119 21.16 12.61 7.63
CA ALA A 119 22.05 11.80 8.46
C ALA A 119 23.50 12.31 8.40
N GLY A 120 24.37 11.72 9.20
CA GLY A 120 25.82 11.89 9.09
C GLY A 120 26.49 12.10 10.43
N ASN A 121 27.50 12.97 10.44
CA ASN A 121 28.25 13.30 11.64
C ASN A 121 28.03 14.77 12.05
N PRO A 122 27.36 15.03 13.19
CA PRO A 122 27.10 16.40 13.63
C PRO A 122 28.37 17.19 14.00
N ASP A 123 29.53 16.54 14.17
CA ASP A 123 30.78 17.23 14.48
C ASP A 123 31.33 18.04 13.30
N VAL A 124 30.99 17.65 12.07
CA VAL A 124 31.59 18.20 10.84
C VAL A 124 30.59 18.53 9.73
N MET A 125 29.31 18.17 9.89
CA MET A 125 28.25 18.43 8.91
C MET A 125 27.12 19.25 9.52
N ASP A 126 26.59 20.17 8.72
CA ASP A 126 25.43 20.97 9.13
C ASP A 126 24.12 20.18 9.00
N GLY A 127 23.13 20.52 9.84
CA GLY A 127 21.75 20.02 9.70
C GLY A 127 21.53 18.55 10.05
N VAL A 128 22.51 17.83 10.60
CA VAL A 128 22.35 16.43 11.00
C VAL A 128 21.28 16.32 12.10
N HIS A 129 20.26 15.50 11.84
CA HIS A 129 19.20 15.27 12.81
C HIS A 129 19.76 14.52 14.04
N SER A 130 19.34 14.89 15.26
CA SER A 130 19.91 14.36 16.51
C SER A 130 19.81 12.84 16.65
N ASN A 131 18.81 12.24 15.99
CA ASN A 131 18.58 10.79 15.96
C ASN A 131 19.10 10.12 14.67
N MET A 132 19.97 10.77 13.89
CA MET A 132 20.47 10.26 12.61
C MET A 132 21.99 10.26 12.52
N ILE A 133 22.64 9.98 13.65
CA ILE A 133 24.09 9.87 13.73
C ILE A 133 24.54 8.57 13.08
N VAL A 134 25.42 8.68 12.09
CA VAL A 134 26.13 7.53 11.52
C VAL A 134 27.37 7.29 12.38
N GLY A 135 27.44 6.15 13.06
CA GLY A 135 28.55 5.80 13.95
C GLY A 135 29.27 4.53 13.50
N VAL A 136 30.18 4.04 14.34
CA VAL A 136 30.97 2.82 14.06
C VAL A 136 30.13 1.55 13.91
N ASN A 137 28.89 1.54 14.42
CA ASN A 137 27.97 0.40 14.38
C ASN A 137 26.83 0.57 13.36
N THR A 138 26.93 1.55 12.45
CA THR A 138 25.86 1.84 11.47
C THR A 138 26.18 1.20 10.12
N GLU A 139 25.27 0.37 9.62
CA GLU A 139 25.28 -0.12 8.23
C GLU A 139 24.71 0.92 7.25
N VAL A 140 25.10 0.84 5.98
CA VAL A 140 24.67 1.77 4.93
C VAL A 140 23.99 1.04 3.77
N ILE A 141 22.77 1.47 3.44
CA ILE A 141 22.09 1.12 2.18
C ILE A 141 22.10 2.35 1.27
N ALA A 142 22.71 2.22 0.10
CA ALA A 142 22.81 3.29 -0.89
C ALA A 142 21.53 3.39 -1.75
N ALA A 143 20.72 4.44 -1.55
CA ALA A 143 19.49 4.68 -2.32
C ALA A 143 19.59 5.87 -3.29
N GLN A 144 20.79 6.45 -3.51
CA GLN A 144 20.98 7.46 -4.56
C GLN A 144 20.55 6.91 -5.93
N GLY A 145 19.62 7.61 -6.58
CA GLY A 145 19.03 7.17 -7.85
C GLY A 145 17.94 6.09 -7.72
N MET A 146 17.55 5.71 -6.50
CA MET A 146 16.46 4.77 -6.23
C MET A 146 15.24 5.49 -5.63
N ILE A 147 14.08 4.87 -5.83
CA ILE A 147 12.83 5.24 -5.14
C ILE A 147 12.64 4.28 -3.97
N VAL A 148 12.26 4.81 -2.81
CA VAL A 148 11.86 4.06 -1.62
C VAL A 148 10.37 4.31 -1.37
N THR A 149 9.63 3.23 -1.12
CA THR A 149 8.22 3.26 -0.72
C THR A 149 8.04 2.42 0.53
N ALA A 150 6.90 2.58 1.20
CA ALA A 150 6.45 1.55 2.15
C ALA A 150 6.28 0.21 1.42
N GLY A 151 6.45 -0.89 2.15
CA GLY A 151 6.09 -2.20 1.63
C GLY A 151 4.59 -2.29 1.41
N GLY A 152 4.18 -2.95 0.32
CA GLY A 152 2.76 -3.11 0.00
C GLY A 152 2.03 -3.97 1.03
N ILE A 153 0.75 -3.67 1.21
CA ILE A 153 -0.17 -4.38 2.10
C ILE A 153 -1.32 -4.90 1.25
N ASP A 154 -1.41 -6.22 1.17
CA ASP A 154 -2.52 -6.89 0.50
C ASP A 154 -3.50 -7.40 1.54
N CYS A 155 -4.70 -6.82 1.55
CA CYS A 155 -5.74 -7.15 2.51
C CYS A 155 -6.89 -7.98 1.94
N HIS A 156 -6.67 -8.71 0.84
CA HIS A 156 -7.60 -9.71 0.34
C HIS A 156 -6.86 -10.98 -0.10
N VAL A 157 -6.22 -11.66 0.85
CA VAL A 157 -5.36 -12.83 0.59
C VAL A 157 -6.06 -14.15 0.94
N HIS A 158 -6.18 -15.03 -0.04
CA HIS A 158 -6.56 -16.42 0.19
C HIS A 158 -5.30 -17.25 0.44
N PHE A 159 -5.14 -17.79 1.66
CA PHE A 159 -3.98 -18.63 2.01
C PHE A 159 -4.13 -20.06 1.45
N ILE A 160 -4.15 -20.17 0.12
CA ILE A 160 -4.34 -21.41 -0.64
C ILE A 160 -3.05 -22.24 -0.68
N CYS A 161 -1.90 -21.60 -0.87
CA CYS A 161 -0.60 -22.28 -0.86
C CYS A 161 0.52 -21.35 -0.35
N PRO A 162 1.60 -21.87 0.26
CA PRO A 162 2.68 -21.02 0.79
C PRO A 162 3.50 -20.32 -0.30
N GLN A 163 3.49 -20.80 -1.54
CA GLN A 163 4.27 -20.20 -2.64
C GLN A 163 3.86 -18.75 -2.93
N LEU A 164 2.61 -18.38 -2.67
CA LEU A 164 2.13 -17.01 -2.86
C LEU A 164 2.89 -15.99 -2.00
N VAL A 165 3.47 -16.41 -0.87
CA VAL A 165 4.27 -15.52 -0.01
C VAL A 165 5.54 -15.06 -0.73
N ASN A 166 6.22 -15.96 -1.44
CA ASN A 166 7.42 -15.61 -2.20
C ASN A 166 7.09 -14.64 -3.34
N GLU A 167 5.98 -14.87 -4.04
CA GLU A 167 5.50 -13.98 -5.10
C GLU A 167 5.09 -12.60 -4.56
N ALA A 168 4.46 -12.56 -3.38
CA ALA A 168 4.12 -11.31 -2.70
C ALA A 168 5.38 -10.49 -2.39
N ILE A 169 6.36 -11.08 -1.68
CA ILE A 169 7.61 -10.39 -1.31
C ILE A 169 8.38 -9.94 -2.55
N ALA A 170 8.49 -10.80 -3.57
CA ALA A 170 9.19 -10.48 -4.81
C ALA A 170 8.56 -9.28 -5.55
N SER A 171 7.25 -9.07 -5.39
CA SER A 171 6.53 -7.92 -5.96
C SER A 171 6.61 -6.64 -5.12
N GLY A 172 7.12 -6.72 -3.87
CA GLY A 172 7.19 -5.60 -2.93
C GLY A 172 6.08 -5.58 -1.87
N ILE A 173 5.28 -6.64 -1.72
CA ILE A 173 4.28 -6.78 -0.65
C ILE A 173 4.96 -7.35 0.61
N THR A 174 4.69 -6.74 1.76
CA THR A 174 5.31 -7.09 3.05
C THR A 174 4.28 -7.41 4.14
N THR A 175 2.99 -7.27 3.85
CA THR A 175 1.91 -7.63 4.78
C THR A 175 0.76 -8.31 4.03
N LEU A 176 0.30 -9.43 4.55
CA LEU A 176 -0.81 -10.22 4.01
C LEU A 176 -1.95 -10.29 5.03
N VAL A 177 -3.14 -9.86 4.65
CA VAL A 177 -4.35 -10.01 5.46
C VAL A 177 -5.42 -10.77 4.66
N GLY A 178 -5.97 -11.80 5.29
CA GLY A 178 -7.05 -12.60 4.70
C GLY A 178 -7.19 -13.93 5.44
N GLY A 179 -7.61 -15.01 4.79
CA GLY A 179 -7.90 -16.26 5.49
C GLY A 179 -7.69 -17.50 4.62
N GLY A 180 -7.50 -18.63 5.27
CA GLY A 180 -7.33 -19.90 4.57
C GLY A 180 -6.63 -20.98 5.38
N THR A 181 -6.71 -22.22 4.88
CA THR A 181 -6.10 -23.40 5.51
C THR A 181 -5.42 -24.29 4.47
N GLY A 182 -4.85 -23.70 3.42
CA GLY A 182 -4.37 -24.43 2.25
C GLY A 182 -5.45 -24.61 1.17
N PRO A 183 -5.29 -25.55 0.22
CA PRO A 183 -6.14 -25.65 -0.98
C PRO A 183 -7.47 -26.37 -0.72
N ALA A 184 -8.07 -26.16 0.45
CA ALA A 184 -9.41 -26.64 0.74
C ALA A 184 -10.45 -25.78 -0.01
N HIS A 185 -11.54 -26.38 -0.50
CA HIS A 185 -12.57 -25.67 -1.27
C HIS A 185 -13.05 -24.38 -0.59
N GLY A 186 -13.25 -24.40 0.73
CA GLY A 186 -13.65 -23.20 1.47
C GLY A 186 -12.62 -22.07 1.41
N THR A 187 -11.33 -22.38 1.37
CA THR A 187 -10.24 -21.40 1.21
C THR A 187 -10.06 -20.97 -0.23
N CYS A 188 -10.22 -21.89 -1.20
CA CYS A 188 -10.20 -21.56 -2.62
C CYS A 188 -11.33 -20.59 -3.01
N ALA A 189 -12.42 -20.56 -2.24
CA ALA A 189 -13.54 -19.66 -2.46
C ALA A 189 -13.56 -18.46 -1.51
N THR A 190 -13.09 -18.60 -0.26
CA THR A 190 -13.30 -17.57 0.78
C THR A 190 -12.07 -17.33 1.63
N THR A 191 -11.81 -16.07 1.99
CA THR A 191 -10.80 -15.63 2.97
C THR A 191 -11.20 -15.96 4.41
N CYS A 192 -11.36 -17.24 4.72
CA CYS A 192 -11.75 -17.71 6.05
C CYS A 192 -10.77 -18.76 6.58
N THR A 193 -10.29 -18.54 7.80
CA THR A 193 -9.64 -19.55 8.66
C THR A 193 -10.63 -19.92 9.77
N PRO A 194 -11.47 -20.97 9.60
CA PRO A 194 -12.74 -21.03 10.35
C PRO A 194 -12.65 -21.65 11.75
N ALA A 195 -11.77 -22.61 12.00
CA ALA A 195 -11.71 -23.30 13.30
C ALA A 195 -10.55 -22.79 14.18
N PRO A 196 -10.72 -22.70 15.52
CA PRO A 196 -9.63 -22.33 16.43
C PRO A 196 -8.35 -23.18 16.29
N SER A 197 -8.50 -24.48 16.01
CA SER A 197 -7.37 -25.37 15.75
C SER A 197 -6.63 -25.02 14.46
N GLN A 198 -7.34 -24.61 13.42
CA GLN A 198 -6.76 -24.17 12.15
C GLN A 198 -6.10 -22.80 12.30
N MET A 199 -6.72 -21.88 13.05
CA MET A 199 -6.12 -20.58 13.37
C MET A 199 -4.75 -20.76 14.04
N LYS A 200 -4.69 -21.60 15.08
CA LYS A 200 -3.43 -21.95 15.74
C LYS A 200 -2.40 -22.51 14.75
N LEU A 201 -2.79 -23.45 13.89
CA LEU A 201 -1.89 -24.07 12.92
C LEU A 201 -1.38 -23.07 11.87
N MET A 202 -2.24 -22.17 11.40
CA MET A 202 -1.85 -21.15 10.42
C MET A 202 -0.89 -20.13 11.03
N LEU A 203 -1.16 -19.65 12.26
CA LEU A 203 -0.23 -18.81 13.01
C LEU A 203 1.14 -19.47 13.18
N GLN A 204 1.16 -20.75 13.58
CA GLN A 204 2.40 -21.52 13.70
C GLN A 204 3.10 -21.72 12.35
N SER A 205 2.33 -21.94 11.28
CA SER A 205 2.87 -22.20 9.95
C SER A 205 3.53 -20.97 9.33
N THR A 206 3.13 -19.76 9.73
CA THR A 206 3.66 -18.52 9.17
C THR A 206 4.74 -17.86 10.02
N ASP A 207 5.08 -18.44 11.17
CA ASP A 207 6.04 -17.87 12.13
C ASP A 207 7.47 -17.71 11.57
N GLU A 208 7.81 -18.46 10.51
CA GLU A 208 9.12 -18.41 9.85
C GLU A 208 9.15 -17.50 8.61
N PHE A 209 8.00 -17.00 8.12
CA PHE A 209 8.00 -16.12 6.96
C PHE A 209 8.37 -14.70 7.37
N PRO A 210 9.31 -14.03 6.65
CA PRO A 210 9.66 -12.63 6.90
C PRO A 210 8.61 -11.70 6.29
N ILE A 211 7.34 -11.89 6.66
CA ILE A 211 6.20 -11.11 6.20
C ILE A 211 5.19 -10.96 7.34
N ASN A 212 4.53 -9.81 7.44
CA ASN A 212 3.46 -9.63 8.41
C ASN A 212 2.22 -10.40 7.94
N VAL A 213 1.52 -11.09 8.86
CA VAL A 213 0.33 -11.88 8.53
C VAL A 213 -0.81 -11.61 9.50
N GLY A 214 -1.99 -11.32 8.95
CA GLY A 214 -3.25 -11.24 9.69
C GLY A 214 -4.28 -12.25 9.14
N PHE A 215 -4.86 -13.06 10.02
CA PHE A 215 -5.88 -14.06 9.63
C PHE A 215 -7.31 -13.61 9.96
N THR A 216 -8.23 -13.85 9.04
CA THR A 216 -9.66 -13.58 9.20
C THR A 216 -10.45 -14.87 9.45
N GLY A 217 -11.34 -14.83 10.45
CA GLY A 217 -12.30 -15.90 10.72
C GLY A 217 -13.50 -15.86 9.78
N LYS A 218 -14.36 -16.88 9.86
CA LYS A 218 -15.66 -16.89 9.16
C LYS A 218 -16.69 -16.09 9.96
N GLY A 219 -17.30 -15.08 9.35
CA GLY A 219 -18.31 -14.21 9.96
C GLY A 219 -19.77 -14.65 9.76
N ASN A 220 -20.02 -15.63 8.87
CA ASN A 220 -21.37 -16.03 8.49
C ASN A 220 -22.07 -16.88 9.56
N THR A 221 -22.83 -16.23 10.43
CA THR A 221 -23.78 -16.87 11.35
C THR A 221 -24.80 -15.85 11.83
N ALA A 222 -26.06 -16.26 11.98
CA ALA A 222 -27.13 -15.41 12.52
C ALA A 222 -27.10 -15.28 14.05
N LYS A 223 -26.14 -15.93 14.72
CA LYS A 223 -25.97 -15.89 16.17
C LYS A 223 -24.51 -15.66 16.57
N PRO A 224 -24.25 -15.02 17.72
CA PRO A 224 -22.89 -14.63 18.10
C PRO A 224 -22.05 -15.81 18.60
N GLU A 225 -22.67 -16.92 19.03
CA GLU A 225 -21.92 -18.07 19.52
C GLU A 225 -20.98 -18.63 18.44
N GLY A 226 -19.73 -18.89 18.82
CA GLY A 226 -18.66 -19.35 17.92
C GLY A 226 -17.82 -18.24 17.28
N LEU A 227 -18.36 -17.03 17.05
CA LEU A 227 -17.57 -15.93 16.48
C LEU A 227 -16.50 -15.42 17.46
N SER A 228 -16.84 -15.29 18.74
CA SER A 228 -15.87 -14.91 19.76
C SER A 228 -14.73 -15.94 19.90
N GLU A 229 -15.02 -17.24 19.72
CA GLU A 229 -14.02 -18.29 19.85
C GLU A 229 -12.92 -18.19 18.79
N ILE A 230 -13.27 -17.87 17.53
CA ILE A 230 -12.27 -17.73 16.46
C ILE A 230 -11.44 -16.44 16.62
N ILE A 231 -12.04 -15.37 17.14
CA ILE A 231 -11.34 -14.11 17.47
C ILE A 231 -10.34 -14.37 18.60
N MET A 232 -10.79 -14.99 19.69
CA MET A 232 -9.93 -15.35 20.83
C MET A 232 -8.84 -16.36 20.45
N ALA A 233 -9.04 -17.15 19.39
CA ALA A 233 -8.01 -18.04 18.86
C ALA A 233 -6.93 -17.33 18.02
N GLY A 234 -7.14 -16.06 17.64
CA GLY A 234 -6.17 -15.22 16.94
C GLY A 234 -6.66 -14.57 15.64
N ALA A 235 -7.94 -14.65 15.28
CA ALA A 235 -8.45 -13.88 14.14
C ALA A 235 -8.42 -12.38 14.44
N MET A 236 -7.87 -11.59 13.51
CA MET A 236 -7.82 -10.12 13.59
C MET A 236 -8.97 -9.43 12.84
N GLY A 237 -9.87 -10.22 12.23
CA GLY A 237 -11.03 -9.76 11.49
C GLY A 237 -11.95 -10.91 11.11
N LEU A 238 -13.09 -10.61 10.51
CA LEU A 238 -14.05 -11.61 10.04
C LEU A 238 -14.41 -11.37 8.56
N LYS A 239 -14.60 -12.46 7.80
CA LYS A 239 -15.12 -12.42 6.42
C LYS A 239 -16.56 -12.92 6.39
N LEU A 240 -17.46 -12.08 5.89
CA LEU A 240 -18.78 -12.47 5.39
C LEU A 240 -18.66 -12.83 3.90
N HIS A 241 -19.11 -14.03 3.52
CA HIS A 241 -19.09 -14.49 2.14
C HIS A 241 -20.42 -15.09 1.70
N GLU A 242 -20.82 -14.87 0.44
CA GLU A 242 -22.09 -15.40 -0.07
C GLU A 242 -22.13 -16.93 -0.11
N ASP A 243 -21.02 -17.59 -0.43
CA ASP A 243 -20.83 -19.05 -0.38
C ASP A 243 -21.13 -19.66 1.00
N TRP A 244 -21.08 -18.84 2.08
CA TRP A 244 -21.49 -19.22 3.43
C TRP A 244 -22.80 -18.55 3.88
N GLY A 245 -23.43 -17.76 3.01
CA GLY A 245 -24.67 -17.01 3.24
C GLY A 245 -24.45 -15.61 3.80
N SER A 246 -24.27 -14.60 2.93
CA SER A 246 -24.16 -13.17 3.29
C SER A 246 -25.52 -12.52 3.51
N THR A 247 -26.34 -13.15 4.36
CA THR A 247 -27.72 -12.70 4.65
C THR A 247 -27.74 -11.51 5.61
N PRO A 248 -28.81 -10.69 5.62
CA PRO A 248 -28.97 -9.59 6.58
C PRO A 248 -28.78 -9.99 8.05
N ALA A 249 -29.22 -11.19 8.44
CA ALA A 249 -29.06 -11.69 9.81
C ALA A 249 -27.59 -11.99 10.15
N ALA A 250 -26.84 -12.57 9.20
CA ALA A 250 -25.41 -12.82 9.38
C ALA A 250 -24.61 -11.51 9.39
N ILE A 251 -24.95 -10.56 8.51
CA ILE A 251 -24.35 -9.23 8.45
C ILE A 251 -24.52 -8.50 9.78
N ASP A 252 -25.74 -8.42 10.29
CA ASP A 252 -26.05 -7.70 11.53
C ASP A 252 -25.32 -8.27 12.74
N ASN A 253 -25.31 -9.60 12.86
CA ASN A 253 -24.64 -10.29 13.95
C ASN A 253 -23.10 -10.13 13.87
N CYS A 254 -22.52 -10.35 12.69
CA CYS A 254 -21.07 -10.25 12.49
C CYS A 254 -20.56 -8.83 12.80
N LEU A 255 -21.25 -7.79 12.34
CA LEU A 255 -20.91 -6.40 12.66
C LEU A 255 -21.05 -6.09 14.15
N SER A 256 -22.07 -6.63 14.82
CA SER A 256 -22.22 -6.46 16.28
C SER A 256 -21.07 -7.10 17.05
N VAL A 257 -20.56 -8.24 16.59
CA VAL A 257 -19.36 -8.87 17.16
C VAL A 257 -18.11 -8.06 16.81
N GLY A 258 -17.99 -7.58 15.56
CA GLY A 258 -16.88 -6.72 15.13
C GLY A 258 -16.70 -5.50 16.02
N GLU A 259 -17.79 -4.78 16.32
CA GLU A 259 -17.78 -3.65 17.26
C GLU A 259 -17.40 -4.06 18.69
N ALA A 260 -17.86 -5.21 19.17
CA ALA A 260 -17.58 -5.67 20.52
C ALA A 260 -16.12 -6.08 20.74
N PHE A 261 -15.42 -6.47 19.67
CA PHE A 261 -14.02 -6.92 19.71
C PHE A 261 -13.04 -5.94 19.06
N ASP A 262 -13.53 -4.80 18.55
CA ASP A 262 -12.74 -3.79 17.83
C ASP A 262 -11.95 -4.39 16.65
N ILE A 263 -12.64 -5.15 15.81
CA ILE A 263 -12.06 -5.78 14.60
C ILE A 263 -12.83 -5.41 13.35
N GLN A 264 -12.12 -5.38 12.22
CA GLN A 264 -12.74 -5.11 10.93
C GLN A 264 -13.57 -6.31 10.44
N VAL A 265 -14.73 -6.01 9.85
CA VAL A 265 -15.53 -6.98 9.09
C VAL A 265 -15.36 -6.71 7.60
N ASN A 266 -14.98 -7.74 6.86
CA ASN A 266 -14.85 -7.76 5.42
C ASN A 266 -16.05 -8.47 4.81
N ILE A 267 -16.57 -7.99 3.68
CA ILE A 267 -17.76 -8.59 3.05
C ILE A 267 -17.61 -8.79 1.54
N HIS A 268 -18.03 -9.99 1.14
CA HIS A 268 -18.48 -10.34 -0.20
C HIS A 268 -20.00 -10.51 -0.12
N THR A 269 -20.76 -9.67 -0.84
CA THR A 269 -22.22 -9.57 -0.68
C THR A 269 -22.99 -10.60 -1.52
N ASP A 270 -24.30 -10.69 -1.35
CA ASP A 270 -25.18 -11.66 -2.00
C ASP A 270 -25.37 -11.31 -3.50
N THR A 271 -24.59 -11.94 -4.38
CA THR A 271 -24.67 -11.69 -5.84
C THR A 271 -26.04 -12.01 -6.38
N LEU A 272 -26.66 -13.08 -5.85
CA LEU A 272 -27.95 -13.60 -6.29
C LEU A 272 -29.12 -12.71 -5.89
N ASN A 273 -28.91 -11.75 -4.98
CA ASN A 273 -29.97 -10.98 -4.33
C ASN A 273 -31.02 -11.90 -3.67
N GLU A 274 -30.60 -13.06 -3.17
CA GLU A 274 -31.47 -14.10 -2.60
C GLU A 274 -32.24 -13.57 -1.39
N ALA A 275 -31.52 -12.93 -0.46
CA ALA A 275 -32.10 -12.38 0.76
C ALA A 275 -32.55 -10.91 0.61
N GLY A 276 -32.21 -10.28 -0.52
CA GLY A 276 -32.56 -8.89 -0.85
C GLY A 276 -31.53 -8.24 -1.78
N CYS A 277 -31.91 -7.10 -2.36
CA CYS A 277 -31.01 -6.27 -3.17
C CYS A 277 -30.00 -5.47 -2.32
N VAL A 278 -29.05 -4.78 -2.97
CA VAL A 278 -27.96 -4.03 -2.32
C VAL A 278 -28.41 -3.07 -1.22
N GLU A 279 -29.56 -2.40 -1.38
CA GLU A 279 -30.11 -1.48 -0.37
C GLU A 279 -30.48 -2.19 0.94
N HIS A 280 -30.85 -3.47 0.90
CA HIS A 280 -31.18 -4.27 2.08
C HIS A 280 -29.91 -4.68 2.84
N THR A 281 -28.84 -5.02 2.11
CA THR A 281 -27.51 -5.26 2.68
C THR A 281 -26.95 -3.98 3.30
N ILE A 282 -27.05 -2.84 2.62
CA ILE A 282 -26.66 -1.52 3.17
C ILE A 282 -27.46 -1.22 4.44
N ALA A 283 -28.78 -1.46 4.44
CA ALA A 283 -29.61 -1.28 5.63
C ALA A 283 -29.19 -2.21 6.79
N ALA A 284 -28.75 -3.44 6.50
CA ALA A 284 -28.24 -4.38 7.50
C ALA A 284 -26.91 -3.93 8.13
N PHE A 285 -26.12 -3.10 7.43
CA PHE A 285 -24.92 -2.50 8.03
C PHE A 285 -25.27 -1.59 9.21
N LYS A 286 -26.43 -0.93 9.20
CA LYS A 286 -26.87 0.02 10.24
C LYS A 286 -25.81 1.09 10.54
N ASP A 287 -25.24 1.66 9.48
CA ASP A 287 -24.19 2.69 9.51
C ASP A 287 -22.86 2.28 10.21
N ARG A 288 -22.66 1.00 10.52
CA ARG A 288 -21.40 0.49 11.11
C ARG A 288 -20.30 0.34 10.06
N SER A 289 -19.05 0.49 10.48
CA SER A 289 -17.88 0.34 9.60
C SER A 289 -17.86 -1.05 8.96
N ILE A 290 -17.68 -1.11 7.64
CA ILE A 290 -17.51 -2.38 6.93
C ILE A 290 -16.61 -2.21 5.70
N HIS A 291 -15.78 -3.20 5.44
CA HIS A 291 -14.89 -3.24 4.29
C HIS A 291 -15.54 -4.08 3.19
N THR A 292 -15.98 -3.44 2.11
CA THR A 292 -16.50 -4.14 0.94
C THR A 292 -15.35 -4.55 0.04
N TYR A 293 -15.14 -5.86 -0.08
CA TYR A 293 -14.21 -6.41 -1.06
C TYR A 293 -14.75 -6.26 -2.48
N HIS A 294 -13.83 -6.25 -3.47
CA HIS A 294 -14.10 -6.19 -4.93
C HIS A 294 -15.39 -5.43 -5.26
N SER A 295 -15.44 -4.17 -4.82
CA SER A 295 -16.67 -3.36 -4.74
C SER A 295 -17.32 -3.11 -6.10
N GLU A 296 -16.59 -3.29 -7.20
CA GLU A 296 -17.14 -3.25 -8.55
C GLU A 296 -18.08 -4.42 -8.86
N GLY A 297 -17.80 -5.60 -8.30
CA GLY A 297 -18.68 -6.76 -8.31
C GLY A 297 -18.26 -7.93 -9.20
N ALA A 298 -17.25 -7.83 -10.05
CA ALA A 298 -16.75 -8.99 -10.82
C ALA A 298 -16.20 -10.10 -9.90
N GLY A 299 -15.51 -9.73 -8.82
CA GLY A 299 -15.11 -10.64 -7.74
C GLY A 299 -16.27 -11.09 -6.84
N GLY A 300 -17.45 -10.48 -6.98
CA GLY A 300 -18.72 -10.90 -6.37
C GLY A 300 -19.42 -9.83 -5.56
N GLY A 301 -20.74 -9.96 -5.46
CA GLY A 301 -21.63 -9.03 -4.81
C GLY A 301 -22.87 -8.70 -5.65
N HIS A 302 -23.88 -8.10 -5.00
CA HIS A 302 -25.19 -7.78 -5.57
C HIS A 302 -25.13 -7.38 -7.05
N ALA A 303 -25.69 -8.23 -7.91
CA ALA A 303 -25.73 -7.95 -9.34
C ALA A 303 -26.96 -7.07 -9.69
N PRO A 304 -26.80 -5.99 -10.48
CA PRO A 304 -25.55 -5.49 -11.09
C PRO A 304 -24.89 -4.33 -10.31
N ASP A 305 -25.41 -3.95 -9.14
CA ASP A 305 -25.25 -2.60 -8.60
C ASP A 305 -24.55 -2.52 -7.24
N ILE A 306 -23.82 -3.56 -6.83
CA ILE A 306 -22.96 -3.54 -5.65
C ILE A 306 -22.03 -2.33 -5.60
N ILE A 307 -21.55 -1.84 -6.74
CA ILE A 307 -20.68 -0.66 -6.84
C ILE A 307 -21.25 0.61 -6.19
N LYS A 308 -22.56 0.68 -5.94
CA LYS A 308 -23.21 1.74 -5.16
C LYS A 308 -22.60 1.92 -3.76
N VAL A 309 -22.03 0.87 -3.17
CA VAL A 309 -21.40 0.93 -1.83
C VAL A 309 -20.24 1.91 -1.77
N CYS A 310 -19.60 2.24 -2.90
CA CYS A 310 -18.54 3.25 -2.96
C CYS A 310 -19.03 4.67 -2.59
N GLY A 311 -20.35 4.91 -2.61
CA GLY A 311 -20.97 6.17 -2.19
C GLY A 311 -21.49 6.17 -0.75
N VAL A 312 -21.31 5.07 0.00
CA VAL A 312 -21.84 4.89 1.36
C VAL A 312 -20.77 5.26 2.38
N LYS A 313 -21.08 6.18 3.30
CA LYS A 313 -20.08 6.82 4.18
C LYS A 313 -19.34 5.86 5.12
N ASN A 314 -20.04 4.86 5.65
CA ASN A 314 -19.48 3.87 6.57
C ASN A 314 -18.84 2.67 5.86
N VAL A 315 -18.75 2.70 4.53
CA VAL A 315 -18.10 1.65 3.73
C VAL A 315 -16.66 2.05 3.43
N LEU A 316 -15.77 1.08 3.54
CA LEU A 316 -14.35 1.16 3.21
C LEU A 316 -14.13 0.32 1.94
N PRO A 317 -14.27 0.87 0.72
CA PRO A 317 -14.32 0.07 -0.50
C PRO A 317 -12.93 -0.29 -1.04
N SER A 318 -12.74 -1.57 -1.36
CA SER A 318 -11.59 -2.07 -2.11
C SER A 318 -11.97 -2.68 -3.46
N SER A 319 -10.98 -2.75 -4.34
CA SER A 319 -11.00 -3.55 -5.57
C SER A 319 -10.03 -4.71 -5.48
N THR A 320 -10.28 -5.75 -6.27
CA THR A 320 -9.30 -6.82 -6.54
C THR A 320 -8.67 -6.59 -7.91
N ASN A 321 -7.51 -7.20 -8.16
CA ASN A 321 -6.64 -6.72 -9.23
C ASN A 321 -6.94 -7.19 -10.67
N PRO A 322 -7.69 -8.26 -10.97
CA PRO A 322 -7.83 -8.67 -12.37
C PRO A 322 -8.62 -7.70 -13.24
N THR A 323 -9.58 -6.96 -12.68
CA THR A 323 -10.32 -5.92 -13.43
C THR A 323 -9.48 -4.68 -13.69
N ARG A 324 -8.25 -4.60 -13.14
CA ARG A 324 -7.46 -3.37 -13.03
C ARG A 324 -6.32 -3.35 -14.06
N PRO A 325 -6.26 -2.33 -14.94
CA PRO A 325 -7.37 -1.49 -15.37
C PRO A 325 -8.30 -2.22 -16.35
N PHE A 326 -9.38 -1.56 -16.76
CA PHE A 326 -10.21 -2.06 -17.86
C PHE A 326 -9.43 -2.09 -19.19
N THR A 327 -9.25 -3.26 -19.79
CA THR A 327 -8.54 -3.47 -21.06
C THR A 327 -9.35 -4.33 -22.03
N SER A 328 -8.85 -4.49 -23.25
CA SER A 328 -9.49 -5.26 -24.32
C SER A 328 -9.85 -6.69 -23.92
N ASN A 329 -9.00 -7.37 -23.14
CA ASN A 329 -9.18 -8.78 -22.77
C ASN A 329 -9.83 -8.96 -21.40
N THR A 330 -10.12 -7.88 -20.67
CA THR A 330 -10.58 -7.97 -19.28
C THR A 330 -11.89 -8.76 -19.18
N VAL A 331 -12.88 -8.46 -20.01
CA VAL A 331 -14.19 -9.13 -19.96
C VAL A 331 -14.07 -10.62 -20.30
N ASP A 332 -13.40 -10.94 -21.41
CA ASP A 332 -13.26 -12.32 -21.89
C ASP A 332 -12.50 -13.21 -20.87
N GLU A 333 -11.43 -12.69 -20.27
CA GLU A 333 -10.68 -13.41 -19.23
C GLU A 333 -11.53 -13.70 -17.99
N HIS A 334 -12.37 -12.74 -17.57
CA HIS A 334 -13.14 -12.88 -16.33
C HIS A 334 -14.28 -13.87 -16.44
N LEU A 335 -14.91 -13.97 -17.62
CA LEU A 335 -16.00 -14.93 -17.83
C LEU A 335 -15.49 -16.36 -17.63
N ASP A 336 -14.35 -16.71 -18.25
CA ASP A 336 -13.76 -18.05 -18.09
C ASP A 336 -13.24 -18.28 -16.66
N MET A 337 -12.61 -17.28 -16.05
CA MET A 337 -12.10 -17.37 -14.68
C MET A 337 -13.23 -17.63 -13.66
N LEU A 338 -14.33 -16.87 -13.76
CA LEU A 338 -15.47 -16.99 -12.85
C LEU A 338 -16.11 -18.38 -12.95
N MET A 339 -16.28 -18.90 -14.17
CA MET A 339 -16.81 -20.24 -14.40
C MET A 339 -15.98 -21.32 -13.70
N VAL A 340 -14.64 -21.19 -13.70
CA VAL A 340 -13.75 -22.14 -13.01
C VAL A 340 -13.80 -21.95 -11.49
N CYS A 341 -13.66 -20.73 -10.98
CA CYS A 341 -13.61 -20.45 -9.55
C CYS A 341 -14.89 -20.88 -8.81
N HIS A 342 -16.04 -20.69 -9.44
CA HIS A 342 -17.34 -21.05 -8.86
C HIS A 342 -17.86 -22.43 -9.28
N HIS A 343 -17.04 -23.25 -9.93
CA HIS A 343 -17.40 -24.63 -10.34
C HIS A 343 -18.68 -24.69 -11.19
N LEU A 344 -18.85 -23.71 -12.08
CA LEU A 344 -20.01 -23.57 -12.95
C LEU A 344 -19.86 -24.41 -14.23
N ASP A 345 -20.97 -24.87 -14.79
CA ASP A 345 -21.00 -25.65 -16.03
C ASP A 345 -21.44 -24.78 -17.22
N LYS A 346 -20.59 -24.69 -18.24
CA LYS A 346 -20.87 -23.96 -19.50
C LYS A 346 -22.09 -24.51 -20.26
N ASN A 347 -22.54 -25.72 -19.93
CA ASN A 347 -23.72 -26.35 -20.52
C ASN A 347 -25.03 -26.05 -19.76
N ILE A 348 -24.96 -25.37 -18.60
CA ILE A 348 -26.13 -24.96 -17.82
C ILE A 348 -26.41 -23.47 -18.12
N PRO A 349 -27.54 -23.12 -18.76
CA PRO A 349 -27.86 -21.74 -19.11
C PRO A 349 -27.91 -20.78 -17.91
N GLU A 350 -28.38 -21.26 -16.76
CA GLU A 350 -28.47 -20.48 -15.53
C GLU A 350 -27.07 -20.13 -14.97
N ASP A 351 -26.11 -21.04 -15.08
CA ASP A 351 -24.72 -20.84 -14.67
C ASP A 351 -24.02 -19.78 -15.54
N VAL A 352 -24.23 -19.86 -16.85
CA VAL A 352 -23.72 -18.86 -17.81
C VAL A 352 -24.38 -17.51 -17.55
N ALA A 353 -25.70 -17.46 -17.36
CA ALA A 353 -26.42 -16.23 -17.06
C ALA A 353 -25.95 -15.59 -15.72
N PHE A 354 -25.66 -16.41 -14.71
CA PHE A 354 -25.06 -15.94 -13.46
C PHE A 354 -23.68 -15.31 -13.69
N ALA A 355 -22.80 -15.99 -14.44
CA ALA A 355 -21.48 -15.47 -14.78
C ALA A 355 -21.54 -14.16 -15.58
N GLU A 356 -22.38 -14.11 -16.62
CA GLU A 356 -22.62 -12.91 -17.44
C GLU A 356 -23.23 -11.77 -16.64
N SER A 357 -24.09 -12.07 -15.65
CA SER A 357 -24.66 -11.03 -14.78
C SER A 357 -23.60 -10.33 -13.94
N ARG A 358 -22.49 -11.03 -13.65
CA ARG A 358 -21.42 -10.58 -12.75
C ARG A 358 -20.29 -9.87 -13.48
N ILE A 359 -19.95 -10.28 -14.70
CA ILE A 359 -18.89 -9.67 -15.51
C ILE A 359 -19.46 -8.58 -16.42
N ARG A 360 -19.27 -7.31 -16.06
CA ARG A 360 -19.90 -6.17 -16.75
C ARG A 360 -18.85 -5.13 -17.14
N ALA A 361 -18.75 -4.85 -18.44
CA ALA A 361 -17.79 -3.88 -18.96
C ALA A 361 -18.03 -2.48 -18.39
N GLU A 362 -19.29 -2.11 -18.16
CA GLU A 362 -19.72 -0.79 -17.69
C GLU A 362 -19.23 -0.53 -16.26
N THR A 363 -19.40 -1.48 -15.35
CA THR A 363 -18.97 -1.32 -13.95
C THR A 363 -17.45 -1.43 -13.83
N ILE A 364 -16.79 -2.29 -14.61
CA ILE A 364 -15.31 -2.36 -14.68
C ILE A 364 -14.71 -1.05 -15.23
N ALA A 365 -15.35 -0.43 -16.23
CA ALA A 365 -14.97 0.89 -16.73
C ALA A 365 -15.21 2.00 -15.70
N ALA A 366 -16.33 1.95 -14.97
CA ALA A 366 -16.61 2.91 -13.91
C ALA A 366 -15.62 2.79 -12.75
N GLU A 367 -15.19 1.57 -12.40
CA GLU A 367 -14.21 1.29 -11.36
C GLU A 367 -12.87 2.00 -11.59
N ASP A 368 -12.39 2.07 -12.84
CA ASP A 368 -11.20 2.87 -13.19
C ASP A 368 -11.35 4.34 -12.76
N ILE A 369 -12.51 4.93 -13.08
CA ILE A 369 -12.81 6.34 -12.81
C ILE A 369 -13.00 6.56 -11.31
N LEU A 370 -13.69 5.65 -10.62
CA LEU A 370 -13.89 5.72 -9.17
C LEU A 370 -12.57 5.62 -8.40
N HIS A 371 -11.61 4.82 -8.88
CA HIS A 371 -10.25 4.82 -8.36
C HIS A 371 -9.57 6.18 -8.51
N ASP A 372 -9.64 6.77 -9.71
CA ASP A 372 -9.01 8.07 -10.01
C ASP A 372 -9.67 9.22 -9.25
N MET A 373 -10.97 9.13 -8.97
CA MET A 373 -11.73 10.08 -8.14
C MET A 373 -11.46 9.92 -6.64
N GLY A 374 -10.92 8.76 -6.21
CA GLY A 374 -10.73 8.44 -4.80
C GLY A 374 -11.99 7.93 -4.11
N ALA A 375 -12.98 7.43 -4.86
CA ALA A 375 -14.19 6.82 -4.32
C ALA A 375 -14.01 5.32 -4.01
N ILE A 376 -13.02 4.67 -4.63
CA ILE A 376 -12.50 3.37 -4.17
C ILE A 376 -11.14 3.61 -3.50
N SER A 377 -10.97 3.06 -2.31
CA SER A 377 -9.90 3.46 -1.41
C SER A 377 -8.73 2.48 -1.39
N ILE A 378 -8.95 1.22 -1.78
CA ILE A 378 -7.96 0.14 -1.66
C ILE A 378 -7.87 -0.69 -2.95
N ILE A 379 -6.68 -1.20 -3.26
CA ILE A 379 -6.45 -2.24 -4.26
C ILE A 379 -5.81 -3.44 -3.55
N SER A 380 -6.33 -4.63 -3.80
CA SER A 380 -5.92 -5.91 -3.20
C SER A 380 -5.78 -6.99 -4.29
N SER A 381 -5.29 -8.18 -3.95
CA SER A 381 -5.13 -9.24 -4.97
C SER A 381 -6.41 -10.02 -5.24
N ASP A 382 -6.94 -10.72 -4.24
CA ASP A 382 -7.80 -11.92 -4.36
C ASP A 382 -7.01 -13.20 -4.70
N SER A 383 -5.85 -13.38 -4.07
CA SER A 383 -4.78 -14.29 -4.50
C SER A 383 -5.25 -15.72 -4.84
N GLN A 384 -5.15 -16.11 -6.11
CA GLN A 384 -5.56 -17.43 -6.63
C GLN A 384 -7.06 -17.76 -6.51
N ALA A 385 -7.89 -16.79 -6.13
CA ALA A 385 -9.34 -16.93 -5.98
C ALA A 385 -10.08 -15.82 -6.76
N MET A 386 -9.71 -15.64 -8.03
CA MET A 386 -10.02 -14.46 -8.87
C MET A 386 -9.08 -13.27 -8.70
N GLY A 387 -7.79 -13.55 -8.45
CA GLY A 387 -6.78 -12.52 -8.23
C GLY A 387 -5.35 -13.01 -8.31
N ARG A 388 -4.40 -12.07 -8.39
CA ARG A 388 -2.98 -12.35 -8.63
C ARG A 388 -2.10 -11.70 -7.57
N ILE A 389 -1.51 -12.47 -6.67
CA ILE A 389 -0.78 -11.94 -5.50
C ILE A 389 0.34 -10.96 -5.89
N GLY A 390 1.12 -11.25 -6.93
CA GLY A 390 2.26 -10.43 -7.34
C GLY A 390 1.90 -9.19 -8.17
N GLU A 391 0.61 -8.90 -8.38
CA GLU A 391 0.18 -7.83 -9.29
C GLU A 391 -0.54 -6.65 -8.62
N VAL A 392 -0.64 -6.60 -7.29
CA VAL A 392 -1.31 -5.48 -6.58
C VAL A 392 -0.69 -4.12 -6.93
N ILE A 393 0.64 -4.02 -6.84
CA ILE A 393 1.38 -2.79 -7.09
C ILE A 393 1.35 -2.41 -8.57
N ILE A 394 1.64 -3.36 -9.47
CA ILE A 394 1.69 -3.08 -10.91
C ILE A 394 0.32 -2.67 -11.46
N ARG A 395 -0.79 -3.32 -11.02
CA ARG A 395 -2.14 -2.95 -11.46
C ARG A 395 -2.57 -1.58 -10.94
N THR A 396 -2.11 -1.20 -9.75
CA THR A 396 -2.32 0.15 -9.22
C THR A 396 -1.73 1.20 -10.17
N TRP A 397 -0.46 1.03 -10.57
CA TRP A 397 0.22 1.99 -11.42
C TRP A 397 -0.26 1.98 -12.87
N GLN A 398 -0.62 0.81 -13.42
CA GLN A 398 -1.27 0.72 -14.73
C GLN A 398 -2.60 1.47 -14.77
N THR A 399 -3.39 1.39 -13.69
CA THR A 399 -4.66 2.12 -13.57
C THR A 399 -4.43 3.62 -13.50
N ALA A 400 -3.49 4.09 -12.67
CA ALA A 400 -3.10 5.50 -12.60
C ALA A 400 -2.63 6.04 -13.96
N ASN A 401 -1.78 5.26 -14.66
CA ASN A 401 -1.29 5.60 -15.98
C ASN A 401 -2.43 5.73 -17.00
N LYS A 402 -3.31 4.72 -17.09
CA LYS A 402 -4.47 4.76 -18.00
C LYS A 402 -5.33 5.99 -17.74
N MET A 403 -5.60 6.29 -16.47
CA MET A 403 -6.42 7.44 -16.09
C MET A 403 -5.74 8.77 -16.43
N LYS A 404 -4.41 8.88 -16.32
CA LYS A 404 -3.69 10.03 -16.87
C LYS A 404 -3.87 10.15 -18.37
N VAL A 405 -3.63 9.08 -19.12
CA VAL A 405 -3.71 9.09 -20.59
C VAL A 405 -5.11 9.48 -21.08
N GLN A 406 -6.16 8.99 -20.43
CA GLN A 406 -7.54 9.22 -20.87
C GLN A 406 -8.18 10.48 -20.29
N ARG A 407 -7.84 10.87 -19.06
CA ARG A 407 -8.51 11.96 -18.32
C ARG A 407 -7.60 13.16 -18.09
N GLY A 408 -6.33 13.08 -18.48
CA GLY A 408 -5.34 14.11 -18.26
C GLY A 408 -4.87 14.18 -16.80
N ARG A 409 -4.22 15.29 -16.48
CA ARG A 409 -3.69 15.58 -15.15
C ARG A 409 -4.83 15.74 -14.13
N LEU A 410 -4.66 15.16 -12.94
CA LEU A 410 -5.57 15.35 -11.81
C LEU A 410 -5.03 16.48 -10.90
N PRO A 411 -5.69 17.65 -10.84
CA PRO A 411 -5.24 18.74 -9.98
C PRO A 411 -5.40 18.37 -8.50
N GLY A 412 -4.40 18.73 -7.70
CA GLY A 412 -4.45 18.54 -6.25
C GLY A 412 -5.28 19.62 -5.53
N PRO A 413 -5.65 19.40 -4.25
CA PRO A 413 -6.26 20.43 -3.43
C PRO A 413 -5.40 21.69 -3.34
N GLY A 414 -6.00 22.86 -3.58
CA GLY A 414 -5.29 24.14 -3.55
C GLY A 414 -4.39 24.40 -4.76
N ASP A 415 -4.43 23.54 -5.79
CA ASP A 415 -3.62 23.73 -6.98
C ASP A 415 -4.30 24.67 -7.98
N SER A 416 -3.76 25.89 -8.09
CA SER A 416 -4.26 26.92 -9.01
C SER A 416 -3.50 26.98 -10.33
N ASP A 417 -2.39 26.24 -10.46
CA ASP A 417 -1.53 26.31 -11.64
C ASP A 417 -1.75 25.11 -12.58
N PRO A 418 -2.49 25.28 -13.68
CA PRO A 418 -2.64 24.24 -14.69
C PRO A 418 -1.34 23.92 -15.42
N ALA A 419 -0.31 24.77 -15.34
CA ALA A 419 0.99 24.58 -15.99
C ALA A 419 1.98 23.72 -15.18
N LYS A 420 1.63 23.31 -13.95
CA LYS A 420 2.41 22.30 -13.22
C LYS A 420 2.40 20.99 -14.01
N ASP A 421 3.59 20.49 -14.25
CA ASP A 421 3.83 19.33 -15.10
C ASP A 421 4.32 18.15 -14.25
N ASN A 422 3.53 17.78 -13.23
CA ASN A 422 3.74 16.60 -12.41
C ASN A 422 2.40 15.93 -12.05
N ASP A 423 2.50 14.69 -11.58
CA ASP A 423 1.37 13.83 -11.21
C ASP A 423 1.33 13.53 -9.70
N ASN A 424 2.03 14.31 -8.86
CA ASN A 424 2.23 14.01 -7.43
C ASN A 424 0.92 13.68 -6.71
N PHE A 425 -0.14 14.45 -6.95
CA PHE A 425 -1.42 14.20 -6.29
C PHE A 425 -2.04 12.85 -6.69
N ARG A 426 -1.98 12.49 -7.98
CA ARG A 426 -2.42 11.16 -8.44
C ARG A 426 -1.52 10.08 -7.85
N ILE A 427 -0.19 10.27 -7.86
CA ILE A 427 0.77 9.30 -7.31
C ILE A 427 0.48 9.03 -5.83
N ARG A 428 0.33 10.07 -5.01
CA ARG A 428 0.00 9.95 -3.58
C ARG A 428 -1.36 9.30 -3.34
N ARG A 429 -2.37 9.63 -4.17
CA ARG A 429 -3.69 8.98 -4.12
C ARG A 429 -3.61 7.48 -4.41
N TYR A 430 -2.78 7.06 -5.36
CA TYR A 430 -2.71 5.66 -5.78
C TYR A 430 -1.81 4.81 -4.89
N ILE A 431 -0.67 5.33 -4.43
CA ILE A 431 0.20 4.58 -3.50
C ILE A 431 -0.52 4.29 -2.18
N ALA A 432 -1.37 5.21 -1.70
CA ALA A 432 -2.17 5.01 -0.49
C ALA A 432 -3.08 3.77 -0.58
N LYS A 433 -3.50 3.38 -1.79
CA LYS A 433 -4.46 2.27 -2.01
C LYS A 433 -3.90 0.89 -1.66
N TYR A 434 -2.58 0.73 -1.66
CA TYR A 434 -1.93 -0.53 -1.29
C TYR A 434 -0.94 -0.38 -0.12
N THR A 435 -0.92 0.79 0.53
CA THR A 435 -0.03 1.07 1.67
C THR A 435 -0.87 1.47 2.88
N ILE A 436 -1.09 2.77 3.11
CA ILE A 436 -1.70 3.24 4.36
C ILE A 436 -3.19 2.88 4.49
N ASN A 437 -3.96 2.88 3.39
CA ASN A 437 -5.40 2.62 3.48
C ASN A 437 -5.70 1.18 3.94
N PRO A 438 -5.09 0.12 3.37
CA PRO A 438 -5.22 -1.23 3.91
C PRO A 438 -4.85 -1.34 5.41
N ALA A 439 -3.82 -0.60 5.85
CA ALA A 439 -3.38 -0.61 7.25
C ALA A 439 -4.40 0.03 8.19
N ILE A 440 -4.96 1.18 7.80
CA ILE A 440 -6.02 1.87 8.55
C ILE A 440 -7.26 0.98 8.64
N VAL A 441 -7.71 0.43 7.51
CA VAL A 441 -8.91 -0.41 7.45
C VAL A 441 -8.76 -1.67 8.29
N SER A 442 -7.54 -2.21 8.41
CA SER A 442 -7.27 -3.43 9.17
C SER A 442 -6.87 -3.18 10.62
N GLY A 443 -6.79 -1.93 11.07
CA GLY A 443 -6.53 -1.56 12.47
C GLY A 443 -5.06 -1.65 12.92
N PHE A 444 -4.08 -1.50 12.02
CA PHE A 444 -2.65 -1.58 12.35
C PHE A 444 -1.77 -0.51 11.70
N SER A 445 -2.35 0.64 11.32
CA SER A 445 -1.62 1.76 10.71
C SER A 445 -0.52 2.36 11.58
N ASP A 446 -0.56 2.12 12.90
CA ASP A 446 0.48 2.59 13.83
C ASP A 446 1.80 1.80 13.66
N PHE A 447 1.76 0.63 13.01
CA PHE A 447 2.91 -0.25 12.85
C PHE A 447 3.49 -0.22 11.43
N VAL A 448 2.63 -0.16 10.41
CA VAL A 448 3.01 -0.30 9.00
C VAL A 448 2.09 0.51 8.08
N GLY A 449 2.48 0.65 6.82
CA GLY A 449 1.65 1.24 5.76
C GLY A 449 2.16 2.58 5.25
N SER A 450 3.26 3.10 5.80
CA SER A 450 3.87 4.35 5.32
C SER A 450 5.35 4.45 5.69
N VAL A 451 6.06 5.36 5.02
CA VAL A 451 7.45 5.72 5.38
C VAL A 451 7.41 6.86 6.39
N GLU A 452 7.03 6.56 7.62
CA GLU A 452 6.90 7.52 8.71
C GLU A 452 7.72 7.10 9.93
N VAL A 453 8.06 8.08 10.78
CA VAL A 453 8.76 7.80 12.04
C VAL A 453 7.81 7.09 13.00
N CYS A 454 8.22 5.92 13.50
CA CYS A 454 7.43 5.17 14.46
C CYS A 454 7.39 5.94 15.80
N THR A 455 6.21 6.28 16.29
CA THR A 455 6.05 6.82 17.65
C THR A 455 6.01 5.66 18.63
N SER A 456 7.09 5.44 19.37
CA SER A 456 7.16 4.51 20.51
C SER A 456 6.45 5.05 21.74
#